data_AF-A0A8T5B696-F1
#
_entry.id   AF-A0A8T5B696-F1
#
_cell.length_a   1.000
_cell.length_b   1.000
_cell.length_c   1.000
_cell.angle_alpha   90.00
_cell.angle_beta   90.00
_cell.angle_gamma   90.00
#
_symmetry.space_group_name_H-M   'P 1'
#
loop_
_entity.id
_entity.type
_entity.pdbx_description
1 polymer ?
#
loop_
_entity_poly.entity_id
_entity_poly.type
_entity_poly.pdbx_seq_one_letter_code
_entity_poly.pdbx_strand_id
1 'polypeptide(L)'
;MIIIRTISEPWLVRLSWEELATLIFCLMMDFVEYLYPIFLTPLLGDLLDLLGIASSFILFGWLGLITMLEVIPGFDILPLFTITWLCWYVSKKRKEKISIEEQLEKWR
;
A
#
# COMPACT_ATOMS: atom_id res chain seq x y z
N MET A 1 -26.60 11.58 -31.70
CA MET A 1 -26.12 10.47 -30.87
C MET A 1 -24.99 10.99 -30.00
N ILE A 2 -25.31 11.43 -28.77
CA ILE A 2 -24.33 12.04 -27.88
C ILE A 2 -23.61 10.91 -27.16
N ILE A 3 -22.34 10.68 -27.51
CA ILE A 3 -21.47 9.75 -26.82
C ILE A 3 -21.08 10.41 -25.50
N ILE A 4 -21.82 10.10 -24.44
CA ILE A 4 -21.45 10.50 -23.08
C ILE A 4 -20.24 9.63 -22.71
N ARG A 5 -19.04 10.15 -22.93
CA ARG A 5 -17.83 9.56 -22.37
C ARG A 5 -17.92 9.74 -20.86
N THR A 6 -18.39 8.72 -20.15
CA THR A 6 -18.22 8.66 -18.71
C THR A 6 -16.72 8.65 -18.46
N ILE A 7 -16.17 9.79 -18.04
CA ILE A 7 -14.82 9.84 -17.50
C ILE A 7 -14.89 8.93 -16.28
N SER A 8 -14.39 7.70 -16.42
CA SER A 8 -14.27 6.77 -15.29
C SER A 8 -13.58 7.52 -14.17
N GLU A 9 -14.25 7.63 -13.03
CA GLU A 9 -13.75 8.37 -11.89
C GLU A 9 -12.34 7.89 -11.56
N PRO A 10 -11.37 8.80 -11.30
CA PRO A 10 -10.02 8.35 -10.99
C PRO A 10 -10.09 7.52 -9.71
N TRP A 11 -9.57 6.29 -9.76
CA TRP A 11 -9.66 5.32 -8.67
C TRP A 11 -9.12 5.86 -7.32
N LEU A 12 -8.33 6.94 -7.36
CA LEU A 12 -7.63 7.53 -6.22
C LEU A 12 -8.48 8.59 -5.50
N VAL A 13 -9.64 8.99 -6.03
CA VAL A 13 -10.42 10.13 -5.51
C VAL A 13 -11.23 9.78 -4.26
N ARG A 14 -11.41 8.49 -3.95
CA ARG A 14 -12.12 8.03 -2.74
C ARG A 14 -11.16 7.30 -1.79
N LEU A 15 -10.17 8.02 -1.26
CA LEU A 15 -9.43 7.56 -0.08
C LEU A 15 -10.20 7.92 1.19
N SER A 16 -10.38 6.94 2.08
CA SER A 16 -10.75 7.21 3.47
C SER A 16 -9.58 7.85 4.22
N TRP A 17 -9.85 8.48 5.37
CA TRP A 17 -8.80 9.01 6.23
C TRP A 17 -7.81 7.94 6.70
N GLU A 18 -8.29 6.72 6.95
CA GLU A 18 -7.45 5.58 7.32
C GLU A 18 -6.56 5.11 6.15
N GLU A 19 -7.12 5.08 4.94
CA GLU A 19 -6.37 4.77 3.71
C GLU A 19 -5.31 5.83 3.43
N LEU A 20 -5.62 7.11 3.69
CA LEU A 20 -4.66 8.21 3.54
C LEU A 20 -3.56 8.15 4.59
N ALA A 21 -3.90 7.88 5.86
CA ALA A 21 -2.91 7.76 6.93
C ALA A 21 -1.94 6.60 6.69
N THR A 22 -2.44 5.45 6.23
CA THR A 22 -1.60 4.31 5.88
C THR A 22 -0.73 4.58 4.65
N LEU A 23 -1.25 5.29 3.63
CA LEU A 23 -0.46 5.72 2.48
C LEU A 23 0.68 6.68 2.89
N ILE A 24 0.37 7.67 3.72
CA ILE A 24 1.37 8.61 4.22
C ILE A 24 2.44 7.87 5.02
N PHE A 25 2.05 6.92 5.88
CA PHE A 25 3.01 6.09 6.61
C PHE A 25 3.94 5.32 5.67
N CYS A 26 3.39 4.64 4.64
CA CYS A 26 4.19 3.92 3.66
C CYS A 26 5.15 4.84 2.89
N LEU A 27 4.67 6.00 2.45
CA LEU A 27 5.51 7.00 1.78
C LEU A 27 6.63 7.54 2.67
N MET A 28 6.36 7.71 3.97
CA MET A 28 7.37 8.13 4.93
C MET A 28 8.44 7.04 5.13
N MET A 29 8.03 5.77 5.21
CA MET A 29 8.96 4.64 5.33
C MET A 29 9.87 4.55 4.09
N ASP A 30 9.29 4.54 2.89
CA ASP A 30 10.06 4.53 1.64
C ASP A 30 11.00 5.75 1.56
N PHE A 31 10.55 6.94 2.00
CA PHE A 31 11.38 8.15 1.99
C PHE A 31 12.56 8.08 2.97
N VAL A 32 12.37 7.45 4.13
CA VAL A 32 13.42 7.21 5.11
C VAL A 32 14.51 6.31 4.53
N GLU A 33 14.14 5.29 3.76
CA GLU A 33 15.10 4.44 3.05
C GLU A 33 15.91 5.27 2.04
N TYR A 34 15.26 6.11 1.23
CA TYR A 34 15.97 7.00 0.29
C TYR A 34 16.91 8.01 0.96
N LEU A 35 16.73 8.33 2.25
CA LEU A 35 17.65 9.16 3.05
C LEU A 35 18.91 8.40 3.53
N TYR A 36 19.28 7.35 2.79
CA TYR A 36 20.44 6.44 2.88
C TYR A 36 21.72 6.98 3.54
N PRO A 37 22.22 8.23 3.32
CA PRO A 37 23.46 8.66 3.99
C PRO A 37 23.36 8.82 5.52
N ILE A 38 22.16 8.91 6.12
CA ILE A 38 22.00 9.10 7.57
C ILE A 38 21.89 7.74 8.31
N PHE A 39 21.43 6.69 7.62
CA PHE A 39 21.21 5.34 8.19
C PHE A 39 22.30 4.31 7.87
N LEU A 40 23.46 4.76 7.37
CA LEU A 40 24.65 3.94 7.04
C LEU A 40 25.22 3.08 8.20
N THR A 41 24.65 3.15 9.41
CA THR A 41 24.90 2.14 10.42
C THR A 41 24.09 0.89 10.10
N PRO A 42 24.73 -0.25 9.75
CA PRO A 42 24.03 -1.48 9.37
C PRO A 42 23.01 -1.94 10.42
N LEU A 43 23.29 -1.67 11.70
CA LEU A 43 22.37 -1.97 12.80
C LEU A 43 21.04 -1.19 12.76
N LEU A 44 21.05 0.08 12.29
CA LEU A 44 19.82 0.88 12.23
C LEU A 44 18.99 0.55 10.99
N GLY A 45 19.63 0.20 9.87
CA GLY A 45 18.95 -0.31 8.68
C GLY A 45 18.18 -1.59 8.99
N ASP A 46 18.87 -2.61 9.50
CA ASP A 46 18.25 -3.90 9.86
C ASP A 46 17.06 -3.75 10.84
N LEU A 47 17.13 -2.79 11.76
CA LEU A 47 16.04 -2.50 12.70
C LEU A 47 14.84 -1.84 12.00
N LEU A 48 15.09 -0.91 11.07
CA LEU A 48 14.07 -0.25 10.26
C LEU A 48 13.36 -1.26 9.36
N ASP A 49 14.10 -2.16 8.70
CA ASP A 49 13.54 -3.21 7.86
C ASP A 49 12.64 -4.14 8.67
N LEU A 50 13.08 -4.56 9.86
CA LEU A 50 12.27 -5.40 10.75
C LEU A 50 10.97 -4.71 11.20
N LEU A 51 11.06 -3.42 11.56
CA LEU A 51 9.89 -2.61 11.95
C LEU A 51 8.95 -2.39 10.77
N GLY A 52 9.50 -2.18 9.57
CA GLY A 52 8.78 -2.05 8.32
C GLY A 52 7.99 -3.30 7.98
N ILE A 53 8.63 -4.47 8.01
CA ILE A 53 7.98 -5.76 7.76
C ILE A 53 6.91 -6.05 8.80
N ALA A 54 7.21 -5.83 10.09
CA ALA A 54 6.24 -6.05 11.16
C ALA A 54 5.00 -5.15 11.02
N SER A 55 5.21 -3.85 10.78
CA SER A 55 4.11 -2.90 10.58
C SER A 55 3.30 -3.21 9.32
N SER A 56 3.95 -3.57 8.22
CA SER A 56 3.28 -3.96 6.98
C SER A 56 2.47 -5.23 7.12
N PHE A 57 2.96 -6.21 7.86
CA PHE A 57 2.21 -7.42 8.16
C PHE A 57 0.98 -7.13 9.03
N ILE A 58 1.09 -6.25 10.02
CA ILE A 58 -0.04 -5.84 10.87
C ILE A 58 -1.10 -5.08 10.05
N LEU A 59 -0.68 -4.18 9.17
CA LEU A 59 -1.58 -3.32 8.40
C LEU A 59 -2.22 -4.03 7.19
N PHE A 60 -1.46 -4.88 6.50
CA PHE A 60 -1.85 -5.45 5.20
C PHE A 60 -1.95 -6.98 5.21
N GLY A 61 -1.67 -7.64 6.33
CA GLY A 61 -1.71 -9.08 6.48
C GLY A 61 -0.71 -9.79 5.56
N TRP A 62 -1.18 -10.81 4.84
CA TRP A 62 -0.37 -11.58 3.89
C TRP A 62 0.23 -10.73 2.76
N LEU A 63 -0.41 -9.62 2.38
CA LEU A 63 0.17 -8.71 1.38
C LEU A 63 1.39 -7.97 1.93
N GLY A 64 1.46 -7.76 3.25
CA GLY A 64 2.62 -7.19 3.93
C GLY A 64 3.89 -8.02 3.80
N LEU A 65 3.79 -9.31 3.45
CA LEU A 65 4.99 -10.14 3.22
C LEU A 65 5.77 -9.73 1.95
N ILE A 66 5.17 -8.94 1.05
CA ILE A 66 5.85 -8.40 -0.13
C ILE A 66 7.03 -7.50 0.30
N THR A 67 6.91 -6.80 1.43
CA THR A 67 8.00 -5.94 1.95
C THR A 67 9.17 -6.75 2.52
N MET A 68 9.07 -8.09 2.69
CA MET A 68 10.24 -8.90 3.02
C MET A 68 11.35 -8.85 1.96
N LEU A 69 11.03 -8.40 0.75
CA LEU A 69 12.01 -8.12 -0.28
C LEU A 69 13.02 -7.04 0.14
N GLU A 70 12.68 -6.16 1.08
CA GLU A 70 13.60 -5.14 1.64
C GLU A 70 14.79 -5.76 2.40
N VAL A 71 14.66 -6.98 2.92
CA VAL A 71 15.80 -7.66 3.57
C VAL A 71 16.83 -8.12 2.54
N ILE A 72 16.47 -8.15 1.25
CA ILE A 72 17.35 -8.58 0.18
C ILE A 72 18.17 -7.37 -0.27
N PRO A 73 19.50 -7.36 -0.06
CA PRO A 73 20.32 -6.23 -0.44
C PRO A 73 20.19 -5.95 -1.93
N GLY A 74 19.85 -4.70 -2.26
CA GLY A 74 19.63 -4.24 -3.63
C GLY A 74 18.16 -4.12 -4.05
N PHE A 75 17.21 -4.59 -3.23
CA PHE A 75 15.79 -4.33 -3.42
C PHE A 75 15.28 -3.09 -2.66
N ASP A 76 16.04 -2.57 -1.69
CA ASP A 76 15.78 -1.36 -0.88
C ASP A 76 15.67 -0.06 -1.70
N ILE A 77 15.95 -0.13 -3.00
CA ILE A 77 15.79 1.02 -3.91
C ILE A 77 14.31 1.16 -4.32
N LEU A 78 13.53 0.09 -4.24
CA LEU A 78 12.13 0.12 -4.64
C LEU A 78 11.26 0.58 -3.45
N PRO A 79 10.26 1.45 -3.69
CA PRO A 79 9.32 1.86 -2.65
C PRO A 79 8.33 0.74 -2.33
N LEU A 80 8.82 -0.33 -1.70
CA LEU A 80 8.11 -1.59 -1.51
C LEU A 80 6.93 -1.42 -0.54
N PHE A 81 7.00 -0.49 0.42
CA PHE A 81 5.85 -0.14 1.27
C PHE A 81 4.72 0.48 0.46
N THR A 82 5.01 1.48 -0.38
CA THR A 82 3.99 2.12 -1.23
C THR A 82 3.41 1.14 -2.25
N ILE A 83 4.23 0.27 -2.84
CA ILE A 83 3.76 -0.78 -3.77
C ILE A 83 2.82 -1.74 -3.05
N THR A 84 3.19 -2.18 -1.85
CA THR A 84 2.39 -3.08 -1.02
C THR A 84 1.05 -2.44 -0.65
N TRP A 85 1.06 -1.18 -0.24
CA TRP A 85 -0.15 -0.41 0.02
C TRP A 85 -1.05 -0.33 -1.23
N LEU A 86 -0.47 -0.09 -2.41
CA LEU A 86 -1.23 0.00 -3.66
C LEU A 86 -1.89 -1.34 -4.02
N CYS A 87 -1.17 -2.44 -3.88
CA CYS A 87 -1.72 -3.79 -4.04
C CYS A 87 -2.87 -4.07 -3.06
N TRP A 88 -2.71 -3.68 -1.79
CA TRP A 88 -3.75 -3.81 -0.77
C TRP A 88 -4.97 -2.95 -1.10
N TYR A 89 -4.78 -1.68 -1.46
CA TYR A 89 -5.85 -0.74 -1.78
C TYR A 89 -6.71 -1.24 -2.96
N VAL A 90 -6.06 -1.67 -4.05
CA VAL A 90 -6.77 -2.22 -5.22
C VAL A 90 -7.55 -3.49 -4.86
N SER A 91 -6.94 -4.37 -4.05
CA SER A 91 -7.59 -5.61 -3.61
C SER A 91 -8.80 -5.33 -2.71
N LYS A 92 -8.70 -4.35 -1.81
CA LYS A 92 -9.79 -3.91 -0.93
C LYS A 92 -10.96 -3.35 -1.75
N LYS A 93 -10.71 -2.42 -2.68
CA LYS A 93 -11.78 -1.82 -3.51
C LYS A 93 -12.50 -2.85 -4.37
N ARG A 94 -11.79 -3.85 -4.90
CA ARG A 94 -12.43 -4.96 -5.64
C ARG A 94 -13.38 -5.75 -4.75
N LYS A 95 -12.99 -6.08 -3.52
CA LYS A 95 -13.85 -6.81 -2.57
C LYS A 95 -15.07 -5.99 -2.14
N GLU A 96 -14.89 -4.68 -1.89
CA GLU A 96 -16.00 -3.78 -1.57
C GLU A 96 -17.03 -3.72 -2.69
N LYS A 97 -16.58 -3.60 -3.95
CA LYS A 97 -17.47 -3.58 -5.12
C LYS A 97 -18.29 -4.86 -5.25
N ILE A 98 -17.65 -6.02 -5.11
CA ILE A 98 -18.32 -7.33 -5.18
C ILE A 98 -19.35 -7.46 -4.06
N SER A 99 -19.01 -7.07 -2.82
CA SER A 99 -19.93 -7.13 -1.68
C SER A 99 -21.17 -6.23 -1.86
N ILE A 100 -21.00 -5.04 -2.45
CA ILE A 100 -22.12 -4.14 -2.76
C ILE A 100 -23.03 -4.76 -3.83
N GLU A 101 -22.46 -5.37 -4.87
CA GLU A 101 -23.20 -6.06 -5.93
C GLU A 101 -24.02 -7.25 -5.36
N GLU A 102 -23.41 -8.08 -4.52
CA GLU A 102 -24.09 -9.20 -3.83
C GLU A 102 -25.24 -8.72 -2.94
N GLN A 103 -25.06 -7.60 -2.22
CA GLN A 103 -26.13 -7.02 -1.43
C GLN A 103 -27.28 -6.54 -2.32
N LEU A 104 -26.99 -5.82 -3.40
CA LEU A 104 -28.01 -5.34 -4.35
C LEU A 104 -28.82 -6.49 -4.95
N GLU A 105 -28.17 -7.62 -5.27
CA GLU A 105 -28.87 -8.83 -5.75
C GLU A 105 -29.82 -9.40 -4.69
N LYS A 106 -29.45 -9.35 -3.41
CA LYS A 106 -30.30 -9.82 -2.31
C LYS A 106 -31.53 -8.93 -2.05
N TRP A 107 -31.46 -7.64 -2.40
CA TRP A 107 -32.57 -6.68 -2.24
C TRP A 107 -33.52 -6.64 -3.44
N ARG A 108 -33.16 -7.27 -4.56
CA ARG A 108 -34.00 -7.37 -5.76
C ARG A 108 -34.95 -8.56 -5.67
#